data_AF-A0A2P2KLY4-F1
#
_entry.id   AF-A0A2P2KLY4-F1
#
_cell.length_a   1.000
_cell.length_b   1.000
_cell.length_c   1.000
_cell.angle_alpha   90.00
_cell.angle_beta   90.00
_cell.angle_gamma   90.00
#
_symmetry.space_group_name_H-M   'P 1'
#
loop_
_entity.id
_entity.type
_entity.pdbx_description
1 polymer ?
#
loop_
_entity_poly.entity_id
_entity_poly.type
_entity_poly.pdbx_seq_one_letter_code
_entity_poly.pdbx_strand_id
1 'polypeptide(L)'
;MSMRLYGKMRAAAASSSSLVLMRRLKHRAAATAATARSFTTTEGHRPTIVHKRSLDILHDPWFNKGTAFSMTERDRLDLRGLLPPNVMSTEQQIERFSKLLNFLSLFFLFDFILVC
;
A
#
# COMPACT_ATOMS: atom_id res chain seq x y z
N MET A 1 -34.51 -16.07 -51.06
CA MET A 1 -33.14 -16.54 -50.72
C MET A 1 -32.21 -15.33 -50.77
N SER A 2 -31.34 -15.01 -49.83
CA SER A 2 -30.92 -15.62 -48.58
C SER A 2 -30.10 -14.54 -47.86
N MET A 3 -30.59 -13.99 -46.74
CA MET A 3 -29.84 -13.09 -45.85
C MET A 3 -28.76 -13.85 -45.06
N ARG A 4 -28.01 -14.75 -45.72
CA ARG A 4 -26.94 -15.57 -45.12
C ARG A 4 -25.53 -15.11 -45.46
N LEU A 5 -25.35 -13.89 -45.98
CA LEU A 5 -24.03 -13.37 -46.31
C LEU A 5 -23.59 -12.13 -45.53
N TYR A 6 -24.46 -11.53 -44.71
CA TYR A 6 -24.07 -10.43 -43.81
C TYR A 6 -23.68 -10.90 -42.40
N GLY A 7 -23.99 -12.16 -42.05
CA GLY A 7 -23.63 -12.75 -40.75
C GLY A 7 -22.23 -13.38 -40.70
N LYS A 8 -21.57 -13.61 -41.84
CA LYS A 8 -20.26 -14.28 -41.91
C LYS A 8 -19.04 -13.35 -41.85
N MET A 9 -19.25 -12.03 -41.90
CA MET A 9 -18.15 -11.05 -41.88
C MET A 9 -18.01 -10.24 -40.58
N ARG A 10 -18.68 -10.65 -39.50
CA ARG A 10 -18.49 -10.05 -38.15
C ARG A 10 -17.58 -10.87 -37.24
N ALA A 11 -16.89 -11.89 -37.78
CA ALA A 11 -16.12 -12.85 -36.96
C ALA A 11 -14.63 -12.96 -37.30
N ALA A 12 -14.07 -12.13 -38.18
CA ALA A 12 -12.68 -12.30 -38.62
C ALA A 12 -11.94 -10.96 -38.79
N ALA A 13 -11.62 -10.28 -37.68
CA ALA A 13 -10.63 -9.19 -37.70
C ALA A 13 -9.99 -8.88 -36.33
N ALA A 14 -9.97 -9.80 -35.38
CA ALA A 14 -8.90 -9.75 -34.39
C ALA A 14 -7.72 -10.46 -35.06
N SER A 15 -6.84 -9.68 -35.72
CA SER A 15 -5.59 -10.21 -36.26
C SER A 15 -4.94 -11.08 -35.18
N SER A 16 -4.38 -12.25 -35.54
CA SER A 16 -3.77 -13.16 -34.57
C SER A 16 -2.79 -12.43 -33.63
N SER A 17 -2.15 -11.36 -34.13
CA SER A 17 -1.35 -10.39 -33.36
C SER A 17 -2.11 -9.68 -32.23
N SER A 18 -3.35 -9.23 -32.46
CA SER A 18 -4.20 -8.58 -31.45
C SER A 18 -4.66 -9.56 -30.36
N LEU A 19 -5.04 -10.79 -30.72
CA LEU A 19 -5.41 -11.82 -29.74
C LEU A 19 -4.21 -12.27 -28.90
N VAL A 20 -3.03 -12.41 -29.53
CA VAL A 20 -1.77 -12.72 -28.83
C VAL A 20 -1.36 -11.57 -27.92
N LEU A 21 -1.48 -10.32 -28.37
CA LEU A 21 -1.22 -9.13 -27.55
C LEU A 21 -2.15 -9.08 -26.34
N MET A 22 -3.45 -9.28 -26.55
CA MET A 22 -4.45 -9.29 -25.46
C MET A 22 -4.21 -10.44 -24.48
N ARG A 23 -3.78 -11.63 -24.94
CA ARG A 23 -3.35 -12.73 -24.06
C ARG A 23 -2.10 -12.36 -23.26
N ARG A 24 -1.08 -11.76 -23.88
CA ARG A 24 0.14 -11.31 -23.21
C ARG A 24 -0.15 -10.24 -22.15
N LEU A 25 -1.02 -9.28 -22.45
CA LEU A 25 -1.43 -8.25 -21.49
C LEU A 25 -2.20 -8.86 -20.31
N LYS A 26 -3.12 -9.81 -20.55
CA LYS A 26 -3.81 -10.55 -19.48
C LYS A 26 -2.85 -11.37 -18.61
N HIS A 27 -1.88 -12.05 -19.20
CA HIS A 27 -0.86 -12.80 -18.45
C HIS A 27 0.06 -11.87 -17.64
N ARG A 28 0.44 -10.69 -18.17
CA ARG A 28 1.21 -9.68 -17.40
C ARG A 28 0.39 -9.06 -16.26
N ALA A 29 -0.90 -8.79 -16.48
CA ALA A 29 -1.81 -8.33 -15.44
C ALA A 29 -2.00 -9.39 -14.33
N ALA A 30 -2.12 -10.67 -14.70
CA ALA A 30 -2.19 -11.77 -13.74
C ALA A 30 -0.86 -11.97 -12.98
N ALA A 31 0.29 -11.84 -13.64
CA ALA A 31 1.61 -11.95 -13.00
C ALA A 31 1.90 -10.77 -12.04
N THR A 32 1.42 -9.56 -12.35
CA THR A 32 1.51 -8.40 -11.45
C THR A 32 0.55 -8.55 -10.26
N ALA A 33 -0.66 -9.08 -10.46
CA ALA A 33 -1.58 -9.41 -9.37
C ALA A 33 -1.04 -10.56 -8.48
N ALA A 34 -0.37 -11.57 -9.05
CA ALA A 34 0.25 -12.65 -8.30
C ALA A 34 1.50 -12.21 -7.49
N THR A 35 2.12 -11.09 -7.88
CA THR A 35 3.24 -10.46 -7.15
C THR A 35 2.76 -9.37 -6.20
N ALA A 36 1.46 -9.08 -6.14
CA ALA A 36 0.90 -8.24 -5.09
C ALA A 36 1.13 -8.98 -3.76
N ARG A 37 2.20 -8.58 -3.07
CA ARG A 37 2.56 -9.10 -1.75
C ARG A 37 1.32 -8.97 -0.88
N SER A 38 0.79 -10.11 -0.44
CA SER A 38 -0.26 -10.14 0.56
C SER A 38 0.34 -9.59 1.86
N PHE A 39 0.17 -8.30 2.09
CA PHE A 39 0.64 -7.60 3.31
C PHE A 39 -0.33 -7.78 4.47
N THR A 40 -1.12 -8.84 4.51
CA THR A 40 -2.00 -9.12 5.64
C THR A 40 -1.35 -10.18 6.51
N THR A 41 -0.44 -9.75 7.39
CA THR A 41 -0.11 -10.57 8.56
C THR A 41 -1.32 -10.53 9.48
N THR A 42 -2.08 -11.62 9.52
CA THR A 42 -3.18 -11.84 10.46
C THR A 42 -2.69 -11.98 11.92
N GLU A 43 -1.40 -11.76 12.19
CA GLU A 43 -0.73 -11.93 13.49
C GLU A 43 -0.66 -10.68 14.37
N GLY A 44 -1.34 -9.58 14.01
CA GLY A 44 -1.18 -8.27 14.70
C GLY A 44 -1.69 -8.16 16.15
N HIS A 45 -2.25 -9.21 16.74
CA HIS A 45 -2.81 -9.16 18.10
C HIS A 45 -1.90 -9.78 19.18
N ARG A 46 -0.83 -10.49 18.79
CA ARG A 46 0.07 -11.09 19.77
C ARG A 46 1.19 -10.11 20.12
N PRO A 47 1.42 -9.79 21.40
CA PRO A 47 2.58 -8.99 21.78
C PRO A 47 3.87 -9.75 21.41
N THR A 48 4.69 -9.13 20.57
CA THR A 48 5.99 -9.64 20.15
C THR A 48 7.07 -9.04 21.04
N ILE A 49 8.02 -9.87 21.51
CA ILE A 49 9.18 -9.40 22.25
C ILE A 49 10.17 -8.79 21.27
N VAL A 50 10.37 -7.47 21.36
CA VAL A 50 11.30 -6.71 20.52
C VAL A 50 12.51 -6.31 21.35
N HIS A 51 13.70 -6.58 20.83
CA HIS A 51 14.97 -6.24 21.50
C HIS A 51 15.50 -4.85 21.09
N LYS A 52 14.95 -4.26 20.02
CA LYS A 52 15.29 -2.92 19.53
C LYS A 52 14.64 -1.83 20.39
N ARG A 53 15.32 -0.70 20.58
CA ARG A 53 14.87 0.45 21.39
C ARG A 53 15.28 1.79 20.74
N SER A 54 14.70 2.89 21.21
CA SER A 54 15.04 4.26 20.78
C SER A 54 15.04 4.44 19.26
N LEU A 55 16.14 4.93 18.66
CA LEU A 55 16.24 5.14 17.22
C LEU A 55 16.20 3.82 16.43
N ASP A 56 16.68 2.71 16.98
CA ASP A 56 16.74 1.43 16.27
C ASP A 56 15.36 0.88 15.94
N ILE A 57 14.37 1.11 16.81
CA ILE A 57 12.98 0.68 16.56
C ILE A 57 12.26 1.65 15.62
N LEU A 58 12.62 2.94 15.62
CA LEU A 58 12.07 3.93 14.70
C LEU A 58 12.60 3.77 13.27
N HIS A 59 13.83 3.30 13.12
CA HIS A 59 14.42 3.03 11.80
C HIS A 59 13.98 1.71 11.17
N ASP A 60 13.31 0.84 11.92
CA ASP A 60 12.79 -0.42 11.39
C ASP A 60 11.33 -0.24 10.90
N PRO A 61 11.07 -0.31 9.58
CA PRO A 61 9.71 -0.14 9.04
C PRO A 61 8.71 -1.19 9.54
N TRP A 62 9.18 -2.33 10.05
CA TRP A 62 8.31 -3.38 10.58
C TRP A 62 7.76 -3.07 11.98
N PHE A 63 8.50 -2.30 12.78
CA PHE A 63 8.12 -1.99 14.16
C PHE A 63 7.73 -0.53 14.35
N ASN A 64 8.14 0.35 13.44
CA ASN A 64 7.86 1.77 13.55
C ASN A 64 6.35 2.04 13.38
N LYS A 65 5.73 2.54 14.45
CA LYS A 65 4.32 2.99 14.48
C LYS A 65 4.21 4.52 14.45
N GLY A 66 5.33 5.23 14.40
CA GLY A 66 5.38 6.69 14.43
C GLY A 66 4.68 7.25 15.68
N THR A 67 3.85 8.28 15.50
CA THR A 67 3.06 8.84 16.62
C THR A 67 2.04 7.88 17.25
N ALA A 68 1.81 6.70 16.69
CA ALA A 68 0.90 5.69 17.24
C ALA A 68 1.50 4.80 18.34
N PHE A 69 2.76 5.01 18.72
CA PHE A 69 3.24 4.47 20.00
C PHE A 69 2.47 5.10 21.17
N SER A 70 1.86 4.25 22.00
CA SER A 70 1.23 4.68 23.25
C SER A 70 2.26 5.20 24.25
N MET A 71 1.82 5.97 25.26
CA MET A 71 2.75 6.52 26.26
C MET A 71 3.53 5.43 27.01
N THR A 72 2.88 4.31 27.33
CA THR A 72 3.52 3.18 28.01
C THR A 72 4.55 2.48 27.14
N GLU A 73 4.31 2.37 25.83
CA GLU A 73 5.30 1.86 24.89
C GLU A 73 6.48 2.82 24.73
N ARG A 74 6.21 4.13 24.65
CA ARG A 74 7.26 5.15 24.57
C ARG A 74 8.18 5.12 25.79
N ASP A 75 7.64 4.84 26.97
CA ASP A 75 8.43 4.66 28.20
C ASP A 75 9.28 3.39 28.14
N ARG A 76 8.70 2.27 27.72
CA ARG A 76 9.40 0.96 27.68
C ARG A 76 10.45 0.86 26.58
N LEU A 77 10.27 1.62 25.50
CA LEU A 77 11.12 1.60 24.32
C LEU A 77 12.09 2.80 24.26
N ASP A 78 12.15 3.62 25.32
CA ASP A 78 13.02 4.80 25.39
C ASP A 78 12.81 5.78 24.21
N LEU A 79 11.55 6.12 23.93
CA LEU A 79 11.11 7.02 22.84
C LEU A 79 10.72 8.43 23.34
N ARG A 80 10.83 8.69 24.64
CA ARG A 80 10.61 10.03 25.22
C ARG A 80 11.58 11.03 24.60
N GLY A 81 11.06 12.15 24.11
CA GLY A 81 11.84 13.19 23.44
C GLY A 81 12.22 12.89 21.98
N LEU A 82 11.97 11.68 21.48
CA LEU A 82 12.24 11.31 20.08
C LEU A 82 11.02 11.48 19.16
N LEU A 83 9.83 11.59 19.74
CA LEU A 83 8.56 11.72 19.02
C LEU A 83 7.78 12.95 19.52
N PRO A 84 6.96 13.59 18.68
CA PRO A 84 6.02 14.62 19.12
C PRO A 84 5.15 14.12 20.29
N PRO A 85 4.76 14.99 21.25
CA PRO A 85 4.05 14.57 22.47
C PRO A 85 2.65 14.00 22.20
N ASN A 86 2.05 14.34 21.05
CA ASN A 86 0.73 13.84 20.68
C ASN A 86 0.81 12.36 20.27
N VAL A 87 -0.11 11.57 20.84
CA VAL A 87 -0.34 10.17 20.45
C VAL A 87 -1.52 10.15 19.48
N MET A 88 -1.33 9.51 18.32
CA MET A 88 -2.37 9.41 17.29
C MET A 88 -2.68 7.96 17.00
N SER A 89 -3.95 7.62 16.79
CA SER A 89 -4.28 6.25 16.36
C SER A 89 -3.86 6.01 14.91
N THR A 90 -3.69 4.74 14.55
CA THR A 90 -3.38 4.33 13.17
C THR A 90 -4.44 4.84 12.19
N GLU A 91 -5.71 4.80 12.58
CA GLU A 91 -6.83 5.28 11.76
C GLU A 91 -6.74 6.80 11.52
N GLN A 92 -6.38 7.57 12.55
CA GLN A 92 -6.19 9.02 12.41
C GLN A 92 -5.01 9.35 11.49
N GLN A 93 -3.92 8.59 11.56
CA GLN A 93 -2.78 8.75 10.65
C GLN A 93 -3.19 8.43 9.20
N ILE A 94 -3.96 7.36 8.98
CA ILE A 94 -4.49 7.00 7.65
C ILE A 94 -5.42 8.09 7.12
N GLU A 95 -6.33 8.61 7.94
CA GLU A 95 -7.25 9.68 7.51
C GLU A 95 -6.50 10.95 7.12
N ARG A 96 -5.51 11.35 7.94
CA ARG A 96 -4.64 12.50 7.64
C ARG A 96 -3.88 12.29 6.34
N PHE A 97 -3.31 11.11 6.14
CA PHE A 97 -2.57 10.79 4.93
C PHE A 97 -3.49 10.70 3.70
N SER A 98 -4.70 10.16 3.85
CA SER A 98 -5.70 10.14 2.78
C SER A 98 -6.09 11.56 2.36
N LYS A 99 -6.38 12.44 3.31
CA LYS A 99 -6.66 13.86 3.04
C LYS A 99 -5.50 14.54 2.32
N LEU A 100 -4.27 14.30 2.79
CA LEU A 100 -3.05 14.81 2.18
C LEU A 100 -2.94 14.39 0.71
N LEU A 101 -3.07 13.10 0.41
CA LEU A 101 -2.97 12.56 -0.95
C LEU A 101 -4.01 13.17 -1.90
N ASN A 102 -5.21 13.44 -1.41
CA ASN A 102 -6.26 14.08 -2.21
C ASN A 102 -5.98 15.58 -2.46
N PHE A 103 -5.25 16.24 -1.56
CA PHE A 103 -4.96 17.66 -1.65
C PHE A 103 -3.67 17.99 -2.42
N LEU A 104 -2.81 16.99 -2.68
CA LEU A 104 -1.48 17.22 -3.23
C LEU A 104 -1.34 16.82 -4.70
N SER A 105 -1.37 17.84 -5.56
CA SER A 105 -0.62 17.80 -6.81
C SER A 105 0.89 17.84 -6.49
N LEU A 106 1.47 16.65 -6.27
CA LEU A 106 2.89 16.30 -6.35
C LEU A 106 3.98 17.06 -5.54
N PHE A 107 3.75 18.25 -4.95
CA PHE A 107 4.87 19.11 -4.52
C PHE A 107 5.24 19.12 -3.02
N PHE A 108 4.46 18.52 -2.11
CA PHE A 108 4.73 18.57 -0.65
C PHE A 108 4.85 17.19 0.04
N LEU A 109 5.16 16.12 -0.68
CA LEU A 109 5.24 14.78 -0.07
C LEU A 109 6.40 14.64 0.94
N PHE A 110 7.42 15.52 0.88
CA PHE A 110 8.62 15.40 1.69
C PHE A 110 8.48 15.94 3.13
N ASP A 111 7.62 16.94 3.39
CA ASP A 111 7.44 17.48 4.74
C ASP A 111 6.50 16.61 5.62
N PHE A 112 5.64 15.79 5.01
CA PHE A 112 4.61 15.06 5.75
C PHE A 112 5.09 13.74 6.36
N ILE A 113 6.13 13.13 5.80
CA ILE A 113 6.66 11.86 6.30
C ILE A 113 7.36 12.04 7.65
N LEU A 114 7.87 13.23 7.97
CA LEU A 114 8.54 13.50 9.25
C LEU A 114 7.58 13.83 10.41
N VAL A 115 6.29 14.04 10.12
CA VAL A 115 5.23 14.31 11.13
C VAL A 115 4.38 13.06 11.43
N CYS A 116 4.67 11.93 10.77
CA CYS A 116 4.16 10.61 11.12
C CYS A 116 5.23 9.84 11.89
#